data_AF-A0A1I5PX65-F1
#
_entry.id   AF-A0A1I5PX65-F1
#
_cell.length_a   1.000
_cell.length_b   1.000
_cell.length_c   1.000
_cell.angle_alpha   90.00
_cell.angle_beta   90.00
_cell.angle_gamma   90.00
#
_symmetry.space_group_name_H-M   'P 1'
#
loop_
_entity.id
_entity.type
_entity.pdbx_description
1 polymer ?
#
loop_
_entity_poly.entity_id
_entity_poly.type
_entity_poly.pdbx_seq_one_letter_code
_entity_poly.pdbx_strand_id
1 'polypeptide(L)'
;MQKLRISNERRARLLADGVLAINARSEEVLHGLTLEESQFLMDFGDGLQSDRTALERQGELTLRHEHARLRIATADDESSADEEHRLRPARF
;
A
#
# COMPACT_ATOMS: atom_id res chain seq x y z
N MET A 1 6.28 -16.56 1.73
CA MET A 1 5.79 -15.36 1.05
C MET A 1 4.35 -15.62 0.60
N GLN A 2 3.38 -15.00 1.27
CA GLN A 2 1.97 -15.18 0.93
C GLN A 2 1.57 -14.12 -0.10
N LYS A 3 0.77 -14.51 -1.09
CA LYS A 3 0.40 -13.62 -2.20
C LYS A 3 -1.10 -13.52 -2.38
N LEU A 4 -1.56 -12.42 -2.96
CA LEU A 4 -2.96 -12.25 -3.32
C LEU A 4 -3.37 -13.29 -4.37
N ARG A 5 -4.57 -13.84 -4.21
CA ARG A 5 -5.17 -14.79 -5.14
C ARG A 5 -5.78 -14.03 -6.31
N ILE A 6 -4.91 -13.53 -7.19
CA ILE A 6 -5.27 -12.79 -8.40
C ILE A 6 -4.56 -13.37 -9.62
N SER A 7 -5.11 -13.12 -10.80
CA SER A 7 -4.47 -13.47 -12.07
C SER A 7 -3.13 -12.72 -12.23
N ASN A 8 -2.19 -13.34 -12.96
CA ASN A 8 -0.88 -12.74 -13.19
C ASN A 8 -0.97 -11.43 -13.99
N GLU A 9 -1.93 -11.31 -14.91
CA GLU A 9 -2.18 -10.06 -15.64
C GLU A 9 -2.60 -8.93 -14.70
N ARG A 10 -3.52 -9.23 -13.76
CA ARG A 10 -3.96 -8.24 -12.77
C ARG A 10 -2.82 -7.87 -11.82
N ARG A 11 -2.03 -8.85 -11.38
CA ARG A 11 -0.81 -8.60 -10.59
C ARG A 11 0.17 -7.70 -11.33
N ALA A 12 0.45 -7.97 -12.61
CA ALA A 12 1.38 -7.16 -13.39
C ALA A 12 0.92 -5.70 -13.52
N ARG A 13 -0.39 -5.46 -13.71
CA ARG A 13 -0.97 -4.11 -13.72
C ARG A 13 -0.80 -3.41 -12.37
N LEU A 14 -1.15 -4.08 -11.27
CA LEU A 14 -1.01 -3.51 -9.93
C LEU A 14 0.46 -3.23 -9.53
N LEU A 15 1.40 -4.06 -10.00
CA LEU A 15 2.84 -3.80 -9.86
C LEU A 15 3.28 -2.59 -10.70
N ALA A 16 2.79 -2.48 -11.94
CA ALA A 16 3.11 -1.35 -12.82
C ALA A 16 2.56 -0.02 -12.28
N ASP A 17 1.38 -0.05 -11.66
CA ASP A 17 0.78 1.09 -10.94
C ASP A 17 1.45 1.40 -9.59
N GLY A 18 2.37 0.55 -9.12
CA GLY A 18 3.07 0.73 -7.84
C GLY A 18 2.13 0.67 -6.63
N VAL A 19 1.05 -0.10 -6.70
CA VAL A 19 0.05 -0.18 -5.62
C VAL A 19 0.21 -1.40 -4.71
N LEU A 20 1.06 -2.36 -5.10
CA LEU A 20 1.38 -3.54 -4.31
C LEU A 20 2.63 -3.32 -3.46
N ALA A 21 2.55 -3.78 -2.22
CA ALA A 21 3.62 -3.75 -1.23
C ALA A 21 3.83 -5.13 -0.62
N ILE A 22 5.03 -5.35 -0.07
CA ILE A 22 5.31 -6.49 0.81
C ILE A 22 5.35 -5.99 2.24
N ASN A 23 4.46 -6.49 3.09
CA ASN A 23 4.43 -6.10 4.50
C ASN A 23 5.53 -6.79 5.33
N ALA A 24 5.65 -6.43 6.61
CA ALA A 24 6.64 -7.01 7.53
C ALA A 24 6.51 -8.54 7.72
N ARG A 25 5.36 -9.13 7.36
CA ARG A 25 5.10 -10.58 7.42
C ARG A 25 5.41 -11.29 6.10
N SER A 26 6.02 -10.60 5.13
CA SER A 26 6.29 -11.12 3.78
C SER A 26 5.02 -11.52 3.01
N GLU A 27 3.96 -10.73 3.20
CA GLU A 27 2.67 -10.89 2.52
C GLU A 27 2.52 -9.77 1.47
N GLU A 28 2.08 -10.15 0.26
CA GLU A 28 1.70 -9.21 -0.80
C GLU A 28 0.36 -8.57 -0.43
N VAL A 29 0.37 -7.26 -0.24
CA VAL A 29 -0.79 -6.46 0.18
C VAL A 29 -0.87 -5.18 -0.63
N LEU A 30 -2.02 -4.54 -0.64
CA LEU A 30 -2.14 -3.15 -1.07
C LEU A 30 -1.59 -2.23 0.02
N HIS A 31 -1.00 -1.09 -0.38
CA HIS A 31 -0.49 -0.11 0.58
C HIS A 31 -1.53 0.27 1.64
N GLY A 32 -1.12 0.24 2.92
CA GLY A 32 -1.98 0.60 4.04
C GLY A 32 -3.06 -0.42 4.42
N LEU A 33 -3.11 -1.57 3.75
CA LEU A 33 -4.10 -2.62 3.99
C LEU A 33 -3.45 -3.91 4.50
N THR A 34 -4.24 -4.72 5.20
CA THR A 34 -3.88 -6.09 5.54
C THR A 34 -4.08 -7.02 4.35
N LEU A 35 -3.58 -8.26 4.47
CA LEU A 35 -3.79 -9.29 3.44
C LEU A 35 -5.27 -9.59 3.21
N GLU A 36 -6.06 -9.72 4.28
CA GLU A 36 -7.50 -9.97 4.17
C GLU A 36 -8.24 -8.83 3.46
N GLU A 37 -7.95 -7.59 3.81
CA GLU A 37 -8.55 -6.41 3.18
C GLU A 37 -8.15 -6.28 1.71
N SER A 38 -6.88 -6.57 1.40
CA SER A 38 -6.37 -6.58 0.04
C SER A 38 -7.05 -7.66 -0.79
N GLN A 39 -7.19 -8.88 -0.24
CA GLN A 39 -7.88 -9.98 -0.88
C GLN A 39 -9.36 -9.65 -1.11
N PHE A 40 -10.03 -9.03 -0.13
CA PHE A 40 -11.42 -8.59 -0.26
C PHE A 40 -11.61 -7.64 -1.45
N LEU A 41 -10.74 -6.63 -1.61
CA LEU A 41 -10.81 -5.71 -2.76
C LEU A 41 -10.55 -6.42 -4.11
N MET A 42 -9.71 -7.45 -4.10
CA MET A 42 -9.46 -8.24 -5.30
C MET A 42 -10.68 -9.09 -5.69
N ASP A 43 -11.27 -9.79 -4.72
CA ASP A 43 -12.48 -10.62 -4.92
C ASP A 43 -13.72 -9.78 -5.27
N PHE A 44 -13.84 -8.57 -4.73
CA PHE A 44 -14.98 -7.68 -4.99
C PHE A 44 -15.18 -7.36 -6.48
N GLY A 45 -14.08 -7.21 -7.23
CA GLY A 45 -14.13 -6.92 -8.67
C GLY A 45 -14.43 -8.13 -9.56
N ASP A 46 -14.41 -9.36 -9.03
CA ASP A 46 -14.53 -10.61 -9.81
C ASP A 46 -15.97 -11.17 -9.85
N GLY A 47 -16.96 -10.39 -9.42
CA GLY A 47 -18.38 -10.76 -9.54
C GLY A 47 -19.05 -11.17 -8.24
N LEU A 48 -18.52 -10.77 -7.08
CA LEU A 48 -19.25 -10.90 -5.82
C LEU A 48 -20.51 -10.03 -5.87
N GLN A 49 -21.67 -10.64 -5.62
CA GLN A 49 -22.91 -9.91 -5.39
C GLN A 49 -22.67 -8.90 -4.28
N SER A 50 -22.61 -7.62 -4.66
CA SER A 50 -22.14 -6.57 -3.80
C SER A 50 -23.31 -6.03 -2.98
N ASP A 51 -23.43 -6.56 -1.76
CA ASP A 51 -24.31 -6.00 -0.74
C ASP A 51 -23.92 -4.55 -0.41
N ARG A 52 -24.89 -3.76 0.08
CA ARG A 52 -24.67 -2.34 0.43
C ARG A 52 -23.55 -2.17 1.46
N THR A 53 -23.44 -3.09 2.41
CA THR A 53 -22.37 -3.13 3.41
C THR A 53 -21.00 -3.45 2.81
N ALA A 54 -20.96 -4.27 1.75
CA ALA A 54 -19.73 -4.58 1.04
C ALA A 54 -19.23 -3.38 0.22
N LEU A 55 -20.14 -2.60 -0.37
CA LEU A 55 -19.83 -1.33 -1.05
C LEU A 55 -19.27 -0.28 -0.09
N GLU A 56 -19.87 -0.11 1.08
CA GLU A 56 -19.37 0.81 2.11
C GLU A 56 -17.96 0.41 2.57
N ARG A 57 -17.75 -0.90 2.82
CA ARG A 57 -16.44 -1.44 3.19
C ARG A 57 -15.41 -1.24 2.07
N GLN A 58 -15.77 -1.48 0.81
CA GLN A 58 -14.90 -1.26 -0.33
C GLN A 58 -14.45 0.22 -0.41
N GLY A 59 -15.38 1.16 -0.22
CA GLY A 59 -15.09 2.59 -0.21
C GLY A 59 -14.10 2.98 0.88
N GLU A 60 -14.32 2.50 2.11
CA GLU A 60 -13.40 2.75 3.23
C GLU A 60 -11.99 2.21 2.95
N LEU A 61 -11.87 0.98 2.47
CA LEU A 61 -10.58 0.36 2.18
C LEU A 61 -9.85 1.08 1.04
N THR A 62 -10.58 1.54 0.02
CA THR A 62 -10.01 2.33 -1.08
C THR A 62 -9.47 3.67 -0.57
N LEU A 63 -10.19 4.35 0.30
CA LEU A 63 -9.74 5.60 0.91
C LEU A 63 -8.50 5.41 1.80
N ARG A 64 -8.47 4.35 2.62
CA ARG A 64 -7.27 4.02 3.42
C ARG A 64 -6.06 3.73 2.55
N HIS A 65 -6.28 2.99 1.46
CA HIS A 65 -5.22 2.70 0.49
C HIS A 65 -4.68 3.97 -0.17
N GLU A 66 -5.55 4.85 -0.67
CA GLU A 66 -5.15 6.13 -1.26
C GLU A 66 -4.41 7.00 -0.25
N HIS A 67 -4.91 7.10 0.98
CA HIS A 67 -4.26 7.86 2.04
C HIS A 67 -2.86 7.30 2.37
N ALA A 68 -2.70 5.98 2.39
CA ALA A 68 -1.38 5.36 2.57
C ALA A 68 -0.43 5.66 1.40
N ARG A 69 -0.93 5.65 0.15
CA ARG A 69 -0.14 6.05 -1.03
C ARG A 69 0.31 7.50 -0.95
N LEU A 70 -0.61 8.41 -0.61
CA LEU A 70 -0.30 9.84 -0.44
C LEU A 70 0.74 10.04 0.67
N ARG A 71 0.60 9.35 1.80
CA ARG A 71 1.58 9.42 2.89
C ARG A 71 2.97 8.95 2.46
N ILE A 72 3.07 7.91 1.64
CA ILE A 72 4.36 7.44 1.12
C ILE A 72 4.97 8.50 0.19
N ALA A 73 4.16 9.10 -0.70
CA ALA A 73 4.61 10.18 -1.56
C ALA A 73 5.03 11.44 -0.76
N THR A 74 4.37 11.72 0.36
CA THR A 74 4.68 12.89 1.21
C THR A 74 5.87 12.64 2.13
N ALA A 75 6.06 11.41 2.61
CA ALA A 75 7.19 11.03 3.45
C ALA A 75 8.55 11.12 2.73
N ASP A 76 8.55 11.08 1.40
CA ASP A 76 9.75 11.28 0.57
C ASP A 76 10.23 12.75 0.59
N ASP A 77 9.32 13.72 0.79
CA ASP A 77 9.65 15.16 0.82
C ASP A 77 10.23 15.63 2.18
N GLU A 78 9.90 14.96 3.29
CA GLU A 78 10.38 15.37 4.64
C GLU A 78 11.74 14.76 5.04
N SER A 79 12.32 13.85 4.25
CA SER A 79 13.63 13.24 4.51
C SER A 79 14.82 13.94 3.82
N SER A 80 14.70 15.23 3.50
CA SER A 80 15.82 16.07 3.01
C SER A 80 16.29 17.16 3.99
N ALA A 81 15.79 17.18 5.23
CA ALA A 81 16.07 18.27 6.18
C ALA A 81 16.72 17.84 7.52
N ASP A 82 17.48 16.74 7.57
CA ASP A 82 18.30 16.42 8.74
C ASP A 82 19.69 15.87 8.35
N GLU A 83 20.44 16.63 7.55
CA GLU A 83 21.87 16.33 7.32
C GLU A 83 22.77 17.57 7.32
N GLU A 84 22.47 18.59 8.14
CA GLU A 84 23.34 19.78 8.25
C GLU A 84 23.97 20.02 9.64
N HIS A 85 23.82 19.15 10.65
CA HIS A 85 24.38 19.46 11.99
C HIS A 85 25.23 18.37 12.66
N ARG A 86 25.91 17.51 11.91
CA ARG A 86 27.00 16.70 12.50
C ARG A 86 28.20 16.48 11.57
N LEU A 87 28.68 17.54 10.95
CA LEU A 87 30.06 17.54 10.44
C LEU A 87 30.72 18.87 10.77
N ARG A 88 31.50 18.91 11.87
CA ARG A 88 32.89 19.37 11.86
C ARG A 88 33.61 19.11 13.19
N PRO A 89 34.96 19.00 13.16
CA PRO A 89 35.70 18.01 13.91
C PRO A 89 36.43 18.59 15.11
N ALA A 90 36.90 17.69 15.99
CA ALA A 90 37.93 17.97 16.96
C ALA A 90 39.19 18.53 16.29
N ARG A 91 39.67 19.68 16.77
CA ARG A 91 41.08 20.10 16.91
C ARG A 91 41.14 21.59 17.28
N PHE A 92 41.65 21.93 18.45
CA PHE A 92 43.05 22.31 18.70
C PHE A 92 43.37 22.14 20.19
#